data_AF-A0A971JPP4-F1
#
_entry.id   AF-A0A971JPP4-F1
#
_cell.length_a   1.000
_cell.length_b   1.000
_cell.length_c   1.000
_cell.angle_alpha   90.00
_cell.angle_beta   90.00
_cell.angle_gamma   90.00
#
_symmetry.space_group_name_H-M   'P 1'
#
loop_
_entity.id
_entity.type
_entity.pdbx_description
1 polymer ?
#
loop_
_entity_poly.entity_id
_entity_poly.type
_entity_poly.pdbx_seq_one_letter_code
_entity_poly.pdbx_strand_id
1 'polypeptide(L)'
;MNERIILSVPVKRDEKQLLRMLRMKADREDENYQCVANLLDEAERVVQPKYAFSVASVDKMDDQSVVIDGYRIESALVRKNLDQTHRVVLYIATCGQEIESWSTQISDPVERFWADEIKKHFLSQCALIMRNHIKDTYFQKTDLSHMSPGSLPEWPLTQQKILFSLMRSAADQIGVTLTESCLMLPSKSISGFYFSSAVHFENCKLCPMPNCPSRRAVYTADDLH
;
A
#
# COMPACT_ATOMS: atom_id res chain seq x y z
N MET A 1 0.15 -13.54 17.77
CA MET A 1 -0.33 -13.07 16.46
C MET A 1 -0.09 -14.15 15.42
N ASN A 2 -1.08 -14.49 14.60
CA ASN A 2 -0.90 -15.39 13.47
C ASN A 2 -0.56 -14.55 12.24
N GLU A 3 0.71 -14.16 12.11
CA GLU A 3 1.21 -13.51 10.91
C GLU A 3 1.14 -14.48 9.73
N ARG A 4 0.68 -13.99 8.58
CA ARG A 4 0.72 -14.71 7.31
C ARG A 4 1.56 -13.92 6.32
N ILE A 5 2.56 -14.60 5.78
CA ILE A 5 3.56 -14.00 4.90
C ILE A 5 3.51 -14.70 3.57
N ILE A 6 3.44 -13.93 2.49
CA ILE A 6 3.48 -14.42 1.12
C ILE A 6 4.76 -13.89 0.49
N LEU A 7 5.70 -14.82 0.29
CA LEU A 7 7.05 -14.53 -0.19
C LEU A 7 7.13 -14.37 -1.71
N SER A 8 6.11 -14.81 -2.45
CA SER A 8 6.06 -14.66 -3.89
C SER A 8 4.64 -14.43 -4.35
N VAL A 9 4.44 -13.29 -5.01
CA VAL A 9 3.22 -12.95 -5.71
C VAL A 9 3.46 -13.17 -7.20
N PRO A 10 2.55 -13.85 -7.93
CA PRO A 10 2.72 -14.04 -9.36
C PRO A 10 2.78 -12.69 -10.08
N VAL A 11 3.85 -12.52 -10.84
CA VAL A 11 4.07 -11.33 -11.68
C VAL A 11 3.22 -11.49 -12.93
N LYS A 12 2.38 -10.50 -13.24
CA LYS A 12 1.65 -10.46 -14.50
C LYS A 12 2.16 -9.30 -15.33
N ARG A 13 2.70 -9.58 -16.51
CA ARG A 13 2.94 -8.56 -17.51
C ARG A 13 1.61 -7.95 -17.97
N ASP A 14 1.34 -6.70 -17.63
CA ASP A 14 0.22 -5.92 -18.16
C ASP A 14 0.72 -4.61 -18.76
N GLU A 15 1.46 -4.75 -19.86
CA GLU A 15 2.02 -3.64 -20.63
C GLU A 15 0.92 -2.65 -21.05
N LYS A 16 -0.27 -3.13 -21.38
CA LYS A 16 -1.40 -2.26 -21.75
C LYS A 16 -1.81 -1.35 -20.59
N GLN A 17 -1.86 -1.86 -19.37
CA GLN A 17 -2.13 -1.05 -18.19
C GLN A 17 -0.99 -0.08 -17.91
N LEU A 18 0.27 -0.51 -18.02
CA LEU A 18 1.43 0.36 -17.84
C LEU A 18 1.41 1.54 -18.83
N LEU A 19 1.21 1.29 -20.12
CA LEU A 19 1.15 2.34 -21.15
C LEU A 19 0.01 3.33 -20.89
N ARG A 20 -1.14 2.85 -20.39
CA ARG A 20 -2.24 3.74 -19.97
C ARG A 20 -1.84 4.64 -18.80
N MET A 21 -1.12 4.11 -17.81
CA MET A 21 -0.59 4.91 -16.68
C MET A 21 0.39 5.97 -17.18
N LEU A 22 1.25 5.60 -18.13
CA LEU A 22 2.22 6.49 -18.78
C LEU A 22 1.61 7.46 -19.80
N ARG A 23 0.31 7.29 -20.14
CA ARG A 23 -0.37 8.01 -21.24
C ARG A 23 0.36 7.86 -22.59
N MET A 24 0.96 6.69 -22.79
CA MET A 24 1.74 6.32 -23.97
C MET A 24 0.94 5.41 -24.90
N LYS A 25 1.14 5.53 -26.21
CA LYS A 25 0.57 4.62 -27.21
C LYS A 25 1.49 3.42 -27.41
N ALA A 26 0.91 2.28 -27.75
CA ALA A 26 1.67 1.11 -28.17
C ALA A 26 2.13 1.32 -29.63
N ASP A 27 3.26 2.00 -29.80
CA ASP A 27 3.85 2.30 -31.11
C ASP A 27 5.27 1.73 -31.17
N ARG A 28 5.44 0.65 -31.93
CA ARG A 28 6.73 -0.06 -32.01
C ARG A 28 7.81 0.73 -32.73
N GLU A 29 7.46 1.79 -33.44
CA GLU A 29 8.42 2.67 -34.11
C GLU A 29 8.86 3.84 -33.21
N ASP A 30 8.14 4.10 -32.11
CA ASP A 30 8.47 5.15 -31.15
C ASP A 30 9.60 4.72 -30.19
N GLU A 31 10.64 5.53 -30.10
CA GLU A 31 11.84 5.26 -29.28
C GLU A 31 11.51 5.19 -27.77
N ASN A 32 10.56 6.01 -27.28
CA ASN A 32 10.18 5.99 -25.87
C ASN A 32 9.40 4.71 -25.55
N TYR A 33 8.52 4.27 -26.45
CA TYR A 33 7.82 2.99 -26.31
C TYR A 33 8.81 1.83 -26.26
N GLN A 34 9.80 1.80 -27.16
CA GLN A 34 10.84 0.77 -27.16
C GLN A 34 11.65 0.78 -25.86
N CYS A 35 12.03 1.97 -25.35
CA CYS A 35 12.72 2.09 -24.08
C CYS A 35 11.88 1.56 -22.91
N VAL A 36 10.61 1.96 -22.80
CA VAL A 36 9.69 1.48 -21.75
C VAL A 36 9.51 -0.04 -21.83
N ALA A 37 9.38 -0.59 -23.04
CA ALA A 37 9.25 -2.03 -23.23
C ALA A 37 10.50 -2.78 -22.75
N ASN A 38 11.70 -2.27 -23.06
CA ASN A 38 12.96 -2.84 -22.59
C ASN A 38 13.11 -2.75 -21.06
N LEU A 39 12.78 -1.60 -20.46
CA LEU A 39 12.78 -1.44 -19.00
C LEU A 39 11.79 -2.39 -18.32
N LEU A 40 10.62 -2.62 -18.93
CA LEU A 40 9.65 -3.59 -18.42
C LEU A 40 10.20 -5.03 -18.50
N ASP A 41 10.83 -5.40 -19.61
CA ASP A 41 11.49 -6.72 -19.77
C ASP A 41 12.55 -6.97 -18.69
N GLU A 42 13.37 -5.97 -18.39
CA GLU A 42 14.38 -6.06 -17.35
C GLU A 42 13.77 -6.16 -15.96
N ALA A 43 12.80 -5.28 -15.65
CA ALA A 43 12.12 -5.26 -14.37
C ALA A 43 11.41 -6.58 -14.07
N GLU A 44 10.76 -7.21 -15.06
CA GLU A 44 10.08 -8.49 -14.91
C GLU A 44 11.00 -9.64 -14.47
N ARG A 45 12.28 -9.59 -14.87
CA ARG A 45 13.25 -10.64 -14.52
C ARG A 45 13.70 -10.55 -13.07
N VAL A 46 13.61 -9.37 -12.47
CA VAL A 46 14.15 -9.10 -11.12
C VAL A 46 13.07 -8.86 -10.08
N VAL A 47 11.86 -8.46 -10.48
CA VAL A 47 10.79 -8.09 -9.55
C VAL A 47 10.38 -9.28 -8.67
N GLN A 48 10.29 -9.04 -7.37
CA GLN A 48 9.80 -10.02 -6.40
C GLN A 48 8.79 -9.37 -5.47
N PRO A 49 7.52 -9.22 -5.92
CA PRO A 49 6.50 -8.62 -5.07
C PRO A 49 6.16 -9.55 -3.91
N LYS A 50 6.09 -8.96 -2.72
CA LYS A 50 5.91 -9.64 -1.43
C LYS A 50 4.89 -8.87 -0.60
N TYR A 51 4.11 -9.59 0.21
CA TYR A 51 3.28 -8.95 1.23
C TYR A 51 3.17 -9.82 2.48
N ALA A 52 2.92 -9.15 3.60
CA ALA A 52 2.61 -9.76 4.87
C ALA A 52 1.37 -9.13 5.47
N PHE A 53 0.57 -9.92 6.19
CA PHE A 53 -0.54 -9.42 6.97
C PHE A 53 -0.70 -10.17 8.28
N SER A 54 -1.29 -9.52 9.27
CA SER A 54 -1.56 -10.09 10.58
C SER A 54 -2.91 -9.59 11.10
N VAL A 55 -3.59 -10.43 11.87
CA VAL A 55 -4.80 -10.04 12.58
C VAL A 55 -4.38 -9.51 13.95
N ALA A 56 -4.82 -8.30 14.28
CA ALA A 56 -4.60 -7.68 15.58
C ALA A 56 -5.95 -7.38 16.25
N SER A 57 -6.02 -7.55 17.58
CA SER A 57 -7.20 -7.20 18.35
C SER A 57 -7.27 -5.70 18.58
N VAL A 58 -8.50 -5.20 18.57
CA VAL A 58 -8.81 -3.84 18.99
C VAL A 58 -9.27 -3.93 20.44
N ASP A 59 -8.44 -3.45 21.37
CA ASP A 59 -8.59 -3.77 22.80
C ASP A 59 -9.40 -2.74 23.55
N LYS A 60 -8.90 -1.49 23.59
CA LYS A 60 -9.46 -0.38 24.34
C LYS A 60 -9.60 0.82 23.42
N MET A 61 -10.66 1.57 23.64
CA MET A 61 -10.88 2.87 23.02
C MET A 61 -11.16 3.89 24.11
N ASP A 62 -10.60 5.08 23.95
CA ASP A 62 -11.11 6.29 24.62
C ASP A 62 -11.69 7.23 23.55
N ASP A 63 -11.97 8.48 23.91
CA ASP A 63 -12.61 9.40 22.96
C ASP A 63 -11.73 9.76 21.75
N GLN A 64 -10.39 9.65 21.87
CA GLN A 64 -9.42 10.19 20.92
C GLN A 64 -8.38 9.15 20.45
N SER A 65 -8.42 7.93 20.99
CA SER A 65 -7.42 6.90 20.72
C SER A 65 -7.98 5.50 20.74
N VAL A 66 -7.22 4.59 20.14
CA VAL A 66 -7.49 3.16 20.11
C VAL A 66 -6.22 2.40 20.47
N VAL A 67 -6.36 1.26 21.14
CA VAL A 67 -5.27 0.32 21.41
C VAL A 67 -5.43 -0.90 20.51
N ILE A 68 -4.39 -1.19 19.73
CA ILE A 68 -4.31 -2.35 18.83
C ILE A 68 -3.15 -3.23 19.29
N ASP A 69 -3.44 -4.47 19.72
CA ASP A 69 -2.47 -5.41 20.30
C ASP A 69 -1.50 -4.74 21.30
N GLY A 70 -2.05 -3.92 22.21
CA GLY A 70 -1.26 -3.18 23.21
C GLY A 70 -0.58 -1.88 22.75
N TYR A 71 -0.63 -1.52 21.46
CA TYR A 71 -0.10 -0.26 20.95
C TYR A 71 -1.17 0.81 20.82
N ARG A 72 -0.94 1.99 21.41
CA ARG A 72 -1.87 3.12 21.36
C ARG A 72 -1.69 3.95 20.09
N ILE A 73 -2.76 4.15 19.34
CA ILE A 73 -2.87 5.07 18.20
C ILE A 73 -3.70 6.28 18.63
N GLU A 74 -3.10 7.46 18.57
CA GLU A 74 -3.76 8.74 18.89
C GLU A 74 -4.34 9.35 17.61
N SER A 75 -5.63 9.08 17.37
CA SER A 75 -6.37 9.61 16.23
C SER A 75 -7.86 9.42 16.45
N ALA A 76 -8.59 10.53 16.58
CA ALA A 76 -10.06 10.53 16.66
C ALA A 76 -10.70 9.87 15.43
N LEU A 77 -10.10 10.09 14.25
CA LEU A 77 -10.55 9.50 12.98
C LEU A 77 -10.40 7.97 13.01
N VAL A 78 -9.24 7.46 13.40
CA VAL A 78 -9.01 6.01 13.51
C VAL A 78 -9.97 5.41 14.53
N ARG A 79 -10.13 6.05 15.70
CA ARG A 79 -11.10 5.61 16.70
C ARG A 79 -12.51 5.55 16.11
N LYS A 80 -12.98 6.62 15.45
CA LYS A 80 -14.34 6.73 14.91
C LYS A 80 -14.61 5.61 13.90
N ASN A 81 -13.65 5.36 13.01
CA ASN A 81 -13.76 4.32 12.00
C ASN A 81 -13.70 2.89 12.55
N LEU A 82 -13.01 2.69 13.68
CA LEU A 82 -12.95 1.41 14.37
C LEU A 82 -14.07 1.24 15.41
N ASP A 83 -15.05 2.14 15.48
CA ASP A 83 -16.21 1.96 16.36
C ASP A 83 -16.89 0.61 16.06
N GLN A 84 -17.19 -0.15 17.12
CA GLN A 84 -17.72 -1.51 17.04
C GLN A 84 -16.83 -2.54 16.30
N THR A 85 -15.60 -2.16 15.96
CA THR A 85 -14.62 -3.06 15.33
C THR A 85 -13.76 -3.72 16.40
N HIS A 86 -13.76 -5.06 16.44
CA HIS A 86 -12.99 -5.83 17.43
C HIS A 86 -11.64 -6.33 16.91
N ARG A 87 -11.40 -6.24 15.59
CA ARG A 87 -10.16 -6.68 14.96
C ARG A 87 -9.84 -5.87 13.71
N VAL A 88 -8.55 -5.70 13.44
CA VAL A 88 -8.04 -5.18 12.18
C VAL A 88 -7.12 -6.21 11.53
N VAL A 89 -6.95 -6.12 10.21
CA VAL A 89 -5.93 -6.86 9.47
C VAL A 89 -4.85 -5.89 9.03
N LEU A 90 -3.76 -5.85 9.78
CA LEU A 90 -2.56 -5.08 9.48
C LEU A 90 -1.89 -5.65 8.23
N TYR A 91 -1.28 -4.80 7.40
CA TYR A 91 -0.56 -5.27 6.23
C TYR A 91 0.67 -4.41 5.90
N ILE A 92 1.62 -5.06 5.22
CA ILE A 92 2.73 -4.42 4.50
C ILE A 92 2.87 -5.12 3.14
N ALA A 93 3.05 -4.37 2.06
CA ALA A 93 3.31 -4.91 0.72
C ALA A 93 4.40 -4.11 0.00
N THR A 94 5.17 -4.77 -0.85
CA THR A 94 6.27 -4.19 -1.64
C THR A 94 6.38 -4.85 -3.02
N CYS A 95 7.01 -4.16 -3.97
CA CYS A 95 7.42 -4.78 -5.24
C CYS A 95 8.80 -5.47 -5.17
N GLY A 96 9.49 -5.41 -4.03
CA GLY A 96 10.75 -6.12 -3.77
C GLY A 96 11.98 -5.20 -3.74
N GLN A 97 13.03 -5.65 -3.03
CA GLN A 97 14.31 -4.95 -2.97
C GLN A 97 15.08 -5.08 -4.28
N GLU A 98 14.85 -6.17 -4.99
CA GLU A 98 15.54 -6.56 -6.21
C GLU A 98 15.27 -5.55 -7.33
N ILE A 99 14.00 -5.17 -7.52
CA ILE A 99 13.62 -4.13 -8.50
C ILE A 99 14.00 -2.72 -8.02
N GLU A 100 14.09 -2.48 -6.70
CA GLU A 100 14.62 -1.22 -6.19
C GLU A 100 16.09 -1.08 -6.57
N SER A 101 16.90 -2.10 -6.29
CA SER A 101 18.32 -2.14 -6.67
C SER A 101 18.52 -1.99 -8.18
N TRP A 102 17.73 -2.69 -9.00
CA TRP A 102 17.75 -2.47 -10.46
C TRP A 102 17.49 -1.01 -10.83
N SER A 103 16.43 -0.40 -10.27
CA SER A 103 16.09 0.99 -10.61
C SER A 103 17.14 2.02 -10.19
N THR A 104 17.97 1.71 -9.19
CA THR A 104 19.07 2.61 -8.77
C THR A 104 20.26 2.60 -9.70
N GLN A 105 20.37 1.62 -10.60
CA GLN A 105 21.44 1.53 -11.59
C GLN A 105 21.18 2.42 -12.83
N ILE A 106 19.93 2.88 -13.00
CA ILE A 106 19.50 3.72 -14.12
C ILE A 106 19.92 5.16 -13.83
N SER A 107 20.70 5.76 -14.72
CA SER A 107 21.22 7.13 -14.57
C SER A 107 20.34 8.17 -15.25
N ASP A 108 19.78 7.84 -16.41
CA ASP A 108 18.94 8.76 -17.18
C ASP A 108 17.69 9.16 -16.37
N PRO A 109 17.38 10.46 -16.23
CA PRO A 109 16.23 10.92 -15.45
C PRO A 109 14.87 10.45 -16.00
N VAL A 110 14.72 10.35 -17.32
CA VAL A 110 13.47 9.95 -17.98
C VAL A 110 13.28 8.44 -17.80
N GLU A 111 14.33 7.66 -18.01
CA GLU A 111 14.29 6.21 -17.75
C GLU A 111 14.03 5.89 -16.28
N ARG A 112 14.63 6.65 -15.34
CA ARG A 112 14.32 6.52 -13.90
C ARG A 112 12.85 6.79 -13.59
N PHE A 113 12.25 7.78 -14.26
CA PHE A 113 10.82 8.03 -14.12
C PHE A 113 10.00 6.84 -14.62
N TRP A 114 10.32 6.27 -15.78
CA TRP A 114 9.63 5.08 -16.29
C TRP A 114 9.84 3.85 -15.39
N ALA A 115 11.05 3.64 -14.88
CA ALA A 115 11.34 2.59 -13.91
C ALA A 115 10.51 2.76 -12.63
N ASP A 116 10.32 4.00 -12.15
CA ASP A 116 9.46 4.29 -11.01
C ASP A 116 7.99 3.93 -11.25
N GLU A 117 7.47 4.23 -12.45
CA GLU A 117 6.11 3.86 -12.88
C GLU A 117 5.95 2.35 -13.06
N ILE A 118 6.97 1.65 -13.57
CA ILE A 118 7.00 0.18 -13.64
C ILE A 118 6.96 -0.43 -12.24
N LYS A 119 7.75 0.08 -11.28
CA LYS A 119 7.69 -0.37 -9.88
C LYS A 119 6.30 -0.13 -9.27
N LYS A 120 5.68 1.04 -9.52
CA LYS A 120 4.30 1.34 -9.08
C LYS A 120 3.31 0.34 -9.68
N HIS A 121 3.46 0.01 -10.96
CA HIS A 121 2.62 -0.96 -11.64
C HIS A 121 2.66 -2.34 -10.92
N PHE A 122 3.85 -2.88 -10.65
CA PHE A 122 3.97 -4.15 -9.91
C PHE A 122 3.46 -4.09 -8.48
N LEU A 123 3.71 -2.98 -7.77
CA LEU A 123 3.15 -2.77 -6.43
C LEU A 123 1.62 -2.77 -6.45
N SER A 124 0.99 -2.19 -7.47
CA SER A 124 -0.46 -2.16 -7.60
C SER A 124 -1.07 -3.55 -7.76
N GLN A 125 -0.40 -4.44 -8.50
CA GLN A 125 -0.81 -5.84 -8.65
C GLN A 125 -0.69 -6.59 -7.33
N CYS A 126 0.44 -6.41 -6.64
CA CYS A 126 0.69 -7.00 -5.32
C CYS A 126 -0.39 -6.55 -4.31
N ALA A 127 -0.70 -5.25 -4.28
CA ALA A 127 -1.73 -4.70 -3.42
C ALA A 127 -3.13 -5.26 -3.73
N LEU A 128 -3.47 -5.47 -5.00
CA LEU A 128 -4.75 -6.06 -5.41
C LEU A 128 -4.87 -7.53 -4.97
N ILE A 129 -3.81 -8.33 -5.19
CA ILE A 129 -3.78 -9.74 -4.78
C ILE A 129 -3.88 -9.87 -3.26
N MET A 130 -3.12 -9.05 -2.53
CA MET A 130 -3.19 -8.98 -1.07
C MET A 130 -4.59 -8.59 -0.60
N ARG A 131 -5.20 -7.54 -1.18
CA ARG A 131 -6.55 -7.09 -0.82
C ARG A 131 -7.57 -8.22 -1.00
N ASN A 132 -7.52 -8.93 -2.13
CA ASN A 132 -8.44 -10.04 -2.39
C ASN A 132 -8.21 -11.20 -1.41
N HIS A 133 -6.94 -11.57 -1.15
CA HIS A 133 -6.63 -12.62 -0.18
C HIS A 133 -7.15 -12.27 1.23
N ILE A 134 -6.95 -11.03 1.70
CA ILE A 134 -7.47 -10.58 2.99
C ILE A 134 -9.01 -10.59 3.00
N LYS A 135 -9.64 -10.12 1.92
CA LYS A 135 -11.10 -10.11 1.78
C LYS A 135 -11.68 -11.52 1.87
N ASP A 136 -11.14 -12.44 1.07
CA ASP A 136 -11.62 -13.81 0.99
C ASP A 136 -11.34 -14.59 2.28
N THR A 137 -10.31 -14.20 3.04
CA THR A 137 -9.98 -14.85 4.32
C THR A 137 -10.83 -14.33 5.48
N TYR A 138 -11.05 -13.01 5.58
CA TYR A 138 -11.59 -12.40 6.82
C TYR A 138 -12.87 -11.59 6.64
N PHE A 139 -13.24 -11.21 5.42
CA PHE A 139 -14.30 -10.24 5.13
C PHE A 139 -15.25 -10.69 4.00
N GLN A 140 -15.51 -12.00 3.86
CA GLN A 140 -16.33 -12.55 2.76
C GLN A 140 -17.76 -11.98 2.70
N LYS A 141 -18.32 -11.59 3.85
CA LYS A 141 -19.72 -11.13 4.00
C LYS A 141 -19.84 -9.74 4.61
N THR A 142 -18.73 -9.04 4.74
CA THR A 142 -18.67 -7.75 5.43
C THR A 142 -18.01 -6.72 4.53
N ASP A 143 -18.11 -5.45 4.91
CA ASP A 143 -17.36 -4.41 4.26
C ASP A 143 -15.84 -4.63 4.40
N LEU A 144 -15.08 -4.05 3.48
CA LEU A 144 -13.62 -3.99 3.51
C LEU A 144 -13.17 -2.54 3.38
N SER A 145 -13.22 -1.85 4.51
CA SER A 145 -12.68 -0.50 4.68
C SER A 145 -11.17 -0.54 4.86
N HIS A 146 -10.51 0.56 4.50
CA HIS A 146 -9.06 0.67 4.50
C HIS A 146 -8.61 2.01 5.08
N MET A 147 -7.56 1.95 5.92
CA MET A 147 -6.84 3.13 6.35
C MET A 147 -5.33 2.90 6.30
N SER A 148 -4.59 3.97 5.99
CA SER A 148 -3.14 4.05 6.09
C SER A 148 -2.69 5.39 6.69
N PRO A 149 -1.64 5.42 7.53
CA PRO A 149 -1.09 6.65 8.07
C PRO A 149 -0.44 7.51 6.96
N GLY A 150 -0.42 8.82 7.16
CA GLY A 150 0.22 9.79 6.27
C GLY A 150 -0.62 10.24 5.06
N SER A 151 -1.76 9.59 4.79
CA SER A 151 -2.69 10.05 3.74
C SER A 151 -3.57 11.22 4.18
N LEU A 152 -3.76 11.38 5.49
CA LEU A 152 -4.64 12.37 6.11
C LEU A 152 -3.93 13.02 7.31
N PRO A 153 -4.10 14.34 7.57
CA PRO A 153 -3.54 14.99 8.76
C PRO A 153 -3.96 14.33 10.08
N GLU A 154 -5.19 13.83 10.15
CA GLU A 154 -5.82 13.23 11.33
C GLU A 154 -5.20 11.86 11.69
N TRP A 155 -4.43 11.27 10.78
CA TRP A 155 -3.62 10.09 11.09
C TRP A 155 -2.22 10.24 10.45
N PRO A 156 -1.30 10.92 11.15
CA PRO A 156 -0.04 11.38 10.55
C PRO A 156 0.92 10.23 10.22
N LEU A 157 1.83 10.49 9.29
CA LEU A 157 2.82 9.51 8.81
C LEU A 157 3.66 8.90 9.94
N THR A 158 3.95 9.67 11.01
CA THR A 158 4.72 9.19 12.17
C THR A 158 4.09 7.98 12.87
N GLN A 159 2.77 7.81 12.77
CA GLN A 159 2.04 6.67 13.32
C GLN A 159 2.34 5.36 12.58
N GLN A 160 3.00 5.42 11.41
CA GLN A 160 3.50 4.24 10.71
C GLN A 160 4.50 3.42 11.55
N LYS A 161 5.21 4.06 12.49
CA LYS A 161 6.09 3.37 13.46
C LYS A 161 5.35 2.33 14.29
N ILE A 162 4.06 2.55 14.57
CA ILE A 162 3.24 1.59 15.32
C ILE A 162 2.96 0.35 14.46
N LEU A 163 2.59 0.54 13.19
CA LEU A 163 2.39 -0.57 12.25
C LEU A 163 3.66 -1.42 12.11
N PHE A 164 4.82 -0.77 12.01
CA PHE A 164 6.11 -1.48 11.94
C PHE A 164 6.52 -2.14 13.25
N SER A 165 6.08 -1.62 14.40
CA SER A 165 6.29 -2.29 15.68
C SER A 165 5.44 -3.56 15.79
N LEU A 166 4.18 -3.49 15.36
CA LEU A 166 3.25 -4.62 15.33
C LEU A 166 3.63 -5.69 14.30
N MET A 167 4.19 -5.28 13.17
CA MET A 167 4.51 -6.15 12.03
C MET A 167 6.02 -6.37 11.85
N ARG A 168 6.85 -6.15 12.88
CA ARG A 168 8.33 -6.13 12.75
C ARG A 168 8.87 -7.38 12.09
N SER A 169 8.52 -8.56 12.61
CA SER A 169 9.03 -9.83 12.07
C SER A 169 8.61 -10.02 10.62
N ALA A 170 7.37 -9.70 10.29
CA ALA A 170 6.84 -9.79 8.94
C ALA A 170 7.53 -8.81 7.98
N ALA A 171 7.77 -7.56 8.42
CA ALA A 171 8.47 -6.52 7.66
C ALA A 171 9.89 -6.96 7.32
N ASP A 172 10.63 -7.49 8.31
CA ASP A 172 11.99 -8.00 8.14
C ASP A 172 12.02 -9.16 7.13
N GLN A 173 11.07 -10.09 7.21
CA GLN A 173 10.97 -11.26 6.31
C GLN A 173 10.67 -10.89 4.85
N ILE A 174 9.84 -9.86 4.61
CA ILE A 174 9.56 -9.38 3.24
C ILE A 174 10.56 -8.32 2.78
N GLY A 175 11.53 -7.97 3.62
CA GLY A 175 12.59 -7.03 3.29
C GLY A 175 12.15 -5.57 3.22
N VAL A 176 11.19 -5.15 4.04
CA VAL A 176 10.76 -3.75 4.12
C VAL A 176 11.26 -3.13 5.43
N THR A 177 11.95 -2.00 5.33
CA THR A 177 12.43 -1.23 6.48
C THR A 177 11.77 0.15 6.52
N LEU A 178 11.77 0.77 7.71
CA LEU A 178 11.25 2.12 7.92
C LEU A 178 12.40 3.04 8.36
N THR A 179 12.62 4.13 7.64
CA THR A 179 13.61 5.15 8.00
C THR A 179 13.15 5.97 9.21
N GLU A 180 14.05 6.77 9.79
CA GLU A 180 13.71 7.72 10.85
C GLU A 180 12.64 8.74 10.43
N SER A 181 12.67 9.14 9.16
CA SER A 181 11.69 10.01 8.50
C SER A 181 10.39 9.31 8.11
N CYS A 182 10.20 8.04 8.50
CA CYS A 182 9.02 7.22 8.19
C CYS A 182 8.84 6.93 6.69
N LEU A 183 9.92 6.93 5.91
CA LEU A 183 9.90 6.41 4.54
C LEU A 183 10.10 4.90 4.59
N MET A 184 9.35 4.16 3.78
CA MET A 184 9.57 2.73 3.61
C MET A 184 10.62 2.49 2.52
N LEU A 185 11.52 1.55 2.77
CA LEU A 185 12.44 1.01 1.76
C LEU A 185 12.17 -0.49 1.59
N PRO A 186 11.92 -0.98 0.36
CA PRO A 186 11.90 -0.28 -0.93
C PRO A 186 10.89 0.86 -1.02
N SER A 187 11.22 1.89 -1.81
CA SER A 187 10.37 3.10 -1.94
C SER A 187 8.97 2.80 -2.46
N LYS A 188 8.81 1.70 -3.22
CA LYS A 188 7.51 1.17 -3.65
C LYS A 188 7.01 0.11 -2.67
N SER A 189 6.66 0.59 -1.49
CA SER A 189 5.99 -0.19 -0.46
C SER A 189 4.75 0.54 0.05
N ILE A 190 3.78 -0.20 0.58
CA ILE A 190 2.59 0.33 1.25
C ILE A 190 2.38 -0.40 2.59
N SER A 191 1.82 0.30 3.56
CA SER A 191 1.35 -0.30 4.81
C SER A 191 0.04 0.32 5.27
N GLY A 192 -0.71 -0.38 6.11
CA GLY A 192 -1.96 0.10 6.66
C GLY A 192 -2.71 -1.03 7.34
N PHE A 193 -4.02 -0.86 7.51
CA PHE A 193 -4.88 -1.95 7.94
C PHE A 193 -6.22 -1.94 7.21
N TYR A 194 -6.81 -3.12 7.15
CA TYR A 194 -8.18 -3.35 6.71
C TYR A 194 -9.08 -3.67 7.91
N PHE A 195 -10.34 -3.28 7.80
CA PHE A 195 -11.35 -3.47 8.84
C PHE A 195 -12.75 -3.49 8.23
N SER A 196 -13.72 -3.95 9.00
CA SER A 196 -15.14 -3.84 8.66
C SER A 196 -15.73 -2.73 9.51
N SER A 197 -16.40 -1.78 8.88
CA SER A 197 -17.14 -0.71 9.55
C SER A 197 -18.63 -0.78 9.20
N ALA A 198 -19.47 -0.14 10.02
CA ALA A 198 -20.88 0.03 9.70
C ALA A 198 -21.09 0.92 8.46
N VAL A 199 -20.21 1.91 8.26
CA VAL A 199 -20.19 2.80 7.11
C VAL A 199 -18.85 2.68 6.40
N HIS A 200 -18.87 2.26 5.13
CA HIS A 200 -17.66 2.06 4.33
C HIS A 200 -16.76 3.30 4.33
N PHE A 201 -15.48 3.10 4.64
CA PHE A 201 -14.47 4.13 4.73
C PHE A 201 -13.28 3.87 3.81
N GLU A 202 -12.88 4.94 3.12
CA GLU A 202 -11.68 5.00 2.30
C GLU A 202 -11.04 6.38 2.53
N ASN A 203 -9.74 6.43 2.82
CA ASN A 203 -8.98 7.69 3.05
C ASN A 203 -9.25 8.77 1.98
N CYS A 204 -9.54 8.36 0.74
CA CYS A 204 -9.81 9.27 -0.38
C CYS A 204 -11.02 10.20 -0.15
N LYS A 205 -11.98 9.81 0.70
CA LYS A 205 -13.13 10.65 1.06
C LYS A 205 -12.72 11.95 1.74
N LEU A 206 -11.63 11.92 2.51
CA LEU A 206 -11.15 13.08 3.27
C LEU A 206 -9.91 13.74 2.66
N CYS A 207 -9.39 13.22 1.55
CA CYS A 207 -8.18 13.74 0.92
C CYS A 207 -8.50 14.89 -0.07
N PRO A 208 -8.08 16.13 0.19
CA PRO A 208 -8.39 17.29 -0.67
C PRO A 208 -7.52 17.36 -1.93
N MET A 209 -6.58 16.40 -2.13
CA MET A 209 -5.66 16.42 -3.27
C MET A 209 -6.41 16.36 -4.61
N PRO A 210 -6.33 17.40 -5.44
CA PRO A 210 -7.02 17.42 -6.73
C PRO A 210 -6.36 16.43 -7.69
N ASN A 211 -7.16 15.80 -8.56
CA ASN A 211 -6.69 14.94 -9.65
C ASN A 211 -5.72 13.80 -9.24
N CYS A 212 -5.81 13.30 -8.01
CA CYS A 212 -4.98 12.19 -7.55
C CYS A 212 -5.22 10.95 -8.44
N PRO A 213 -4.18 10.42 -9.13
CA PRO A 213 -4.33 9.28 -10.05
C PRO A 213 -4.68 7.98 -9.31
N SER A 214 -4.40 7.91 -8.01
CA SER A 214 -4.69 6.76 -7.14
C SER A 214 -6.02 6.89 -6.39
N ARG A 215 -6.87 7.87 -6.74
CA ARG A 215 -8.13 8.14 -6.04
C ARG A 215 -9.11 6.97 -6.19
N ARG A 216 -9.57 6.43 -5.05
CA ARG A 216 -10.55 5.33 -4.98
C ARG A 216 -11.96 5.77 -4.56
N ALA A 217 -12.10 6.97 -4.01
CA ALA A 217 -13.38 7.55 -3.60
C ALA A 217 -13.43 9.07 -3.88
N VAL A 218 -14.65 9.57 -4.09
CA VAL A 218 -14.92 11.00 -4.25
C VAL A 218 -14.63 11.72 -2.93
N TYR A 219 -14.00 12.90 -2.99
CA TYR A 219 -13.76 13.74 -1.82
C TYR A 219 -15.07 14.32 -1.30
N THR A 220 -15.33 14.14 -0.01
CA THR A 220 -16.50 14.62 0.73
C THR A 220 -16.00 15.33 1.99
N ALA A 221 -15.96 16.66 1.95
CA ALA A 221 -15.43 17.49 3.04
C ALA A 221 -16.22 17.33 4.37
N ASP A 222 -17.45 16.84 4.30
CA ASP A 222 -18.42 16.88 5.40
C ASP A 222 -18.35 15.68 6.38
N ASP A 223 -17.56 14.63 6.08
CA ASP A 223 -17.50 13.41 6.92
C ASP A 223 -16.56 13.50 8.14
N LEU A 224 -15.86 14.64 8.30
CA LEU A 224 -14.93 14.89 9.42
C LEU A 224 -15.63 15.24 10.75
N HIS A 225 -16.94 15.48 10.72
CA HIS A 225 -17.74 15.83 11.90
C HIS A 225 -18.59 14.65 12.36
#